data_AF-A0A9X2HHK6-F1
#
_entry.id   AF-A0A9X2HHK6-F1
#
_cell.length_a   1.000
_cell.length_b   1.000
_cell.length_c   1.000
_cell.angle_alpha   90.00
_cell.angle_beta   90.00
_cell.angle_gamma   90.00
#
_symmetry.space_group_name_H-M   'P 1'
#
loop_
_entity.id
_entity.type
_entity.pdbx_description
1 polymer ?
#
loop_
_entity_poly.entity_id
_entity_poly.type
_entity_poly.pdbx_seq_one_letter_code
_entity_poly.pdbx_strand_id
1 'polypeptide(L)'
;MNNRQLGCLTGVAAATLLLSACGGGDDSSTGGDESPASTSSASPAPAASSATPSTSPSVSASDESRPSDATSGPAASDPATSPAAPSPDADQPTAASPTAAPDAADDPITPEAGPAGRSDRGYLVKEIGQPSYINDSSGTPAVTFVVTDVVADPVCSAPYAAAPENGHLVRVDVEVETGSAASLEELFYGDSYYFSASDWRFVDTEGVRANTTDTVASWSCLEPSEQLPIDIGPGERVTGSVVLDLPSTAGTLIYVQPLIDDGWEWRIG
;
A
#
# COMPACT_ATOMS: atom_id res chain seq x y z
N MET A 1 -16.69 -30.56 -44.66
CA MET A 1 -15.89 -31.67 -45.24
C MET A 1 -14.62 -31.05 -45.80
N ASN A 2 -13.45 -31.54 -45.37
CA ASN A 2 -12.03 -31.19 -45.68
C ASN A 2 -11.27 -30.96 -44.36
N ASN A 3 -10.76 -31.98 -43.67
CA ASN A 3 -9.69 -32.94 -43.96
C ASN A 3 -8.27 -32.41 -43.67
N ARG A 4 -7.80 -32.74 -42.46
CA ARG A 4 -6.45 -33.14 -42.01
C ARG A 4 -5.23 -32.28 -42.40
N GLN A 5 -4.55 -31.77 -41.37
CA GLN A 5 -3.15 -32.15 -41.15
C GLN A 5 -2.76 -32.16 -39.66
N LEU A 6 -2.41 -33.35 -39.18
CA LEU A 6 -1.75 -33.64 -37.91
C LEU A 6 -0.26 -33.35 -38.07
N GLY A 7 0.31 -32.50 -37.22
CA GLY A 7 1.75 -32.35 -37.03
C GLY A 7 2.14 -32.90 -35.66
N CYS A 8 2.63 -34.14 -35.65
CA CYS A 8 3.14 -34.86 -34.49
C CYS A 8 4.65 -34.58 -34.41
N LEU A 9 5.13 -33.93 -33.34
CA LEU A 9 6.55 -33.88 -32.99
C LEU A 9 6.71 -34.27 -31.52
N THR A 10 6.93 -35.57 -31.35
CA THR A 10 7.48 -36.22 -30.18
C THR A 10 8.88 -35.69 -29.89
N GLY A 11 9.06 -35.06 -28.72
CA GLY A 11 10.35 -34.83 -28.09
C GLY A 11 10.42 -35.59 -26.77
N VAL A 12 10.86 -36.84 -26.81
CA VAL A 12 11.24 -37.63 -25.63
C VAL A 12 12.71 -37.30 -25.34
N ALA A 13 13.02 -36.77 -24.17
CA ALA A 13 14.36 -36.78 -23.61
C ALA A 13 14.29 -37.30 -22.17
N ALA A 14 15.13 -38.29 -21.92
CA ALA A 14 15.07 -39.21 -20.81
C ALA A 14 15.56 -38.63 -19.48
N ALA A 15 15.07 -39.26 -18.43
CA ALA A 15 15.43 -39.09 -17.04
C ALA A 15 16.94 -39.32 -16.76
N THR A 16 17.46 -38.64 -15.75
CA THR A 16 18.55 -39.18 -14.93
C THR A 16 18.26 -38.85 -13.47
N LEU A 17 17.75 -39.86 -12.74
CA LEU A 17 17.75 -39.89 -11.29
C LEU A 17 19.17 -40.16 -10.80
N LEU A 18 19.64 -39.38 -9.81
CA LEU A 18 20.70 -39.80 -8.91
C LEU A 18 20.16 -39.74 -7.48
N LEU A 19 19.71 -40.89 -6.99
CA LEU A 19 19.56 -41.16 -5.57
C LEU A 19 20.97 -41.35 -4.99
N SER A 20 21.30 -40.59 -3.94
CA SER A 20 22.39 -40.94 -3.03
C SER A 20 21.81 -41.09 -1.64
N ALA A 21 21.58 -42.36 -1.27
CA ALA A 21 21.30 -42.81 0.08
C ALA A 21 22.53 -43.59 0.57
N CYS A 22 23.00 -43.29 1.78
CA CYS A 22 23.64 -44.22 2.73
C CYS A 22 24.17 -43.44 3.93
N GLY A 23 23.73 -43.80 5.14
CA GLY A 23 24.28 -43.25 6.38
C GLY A 23 23.45 -43.59 7.61
N GLY A 24 23.11 -44.87 7.78
CA GLY A 24 22.59 -45.39 9.05
C GLY A 24 23.73 -45.64 10.05
N GLY A 25 23.46 -45.33 11.31
CA GLY A 25 24.35 -45.58 12.44
C GLY A 25 23.54 -45.55 13.73
N ASP A 26 22.81 -46.64 13.98
CA ASP A 26 22.30 -46.99 15.30
C ASP A 26 23.48 -47.38 16.19
N ASP A 27 23.62 -46.74 17.36
CA ASP A 27 24.31 -47.35 18.50
C ASP A 27 23.58 -46.99 19.79
N SER A 28 22.97 -48.01 20.38
CA SER A 28 22.31 -48.00 21.67
C SER A 28 23.17 -48.81 22.64
N SER A 29 23.62 -48.23 23.75
CA SER A 29 24.01 -48.91 25.01
C SER A 29 24.33 -47.86 26.08
N THR A 30 23.42 -47.56 27.01
CA THR A 30 23.30 -48.12 28.38
C THR A 30 24.46 -47.79 29.34
N GLY A 31 24.11 -47.01 30.37
CA GLY A 31 24.46 -47.31 31.76
C GLY A 31 25.61 -46.49 32.37
N GLY A 32 25.32 -45.79 33.47
CA GLY A 32 26.37 -45.32 34.39
C GLY A 32 25.98 -44.09 35.20
N ASP A 33 25.34 -44.33 36.34
CA ASP A 33 25.29 -43.48 37.54
C ASP A 33 26.58 -42.67 37.78
N GLU A 34 26.45 -41.39 38.14
CA GLU A 34 26.91 -40.86 39.44
C GLU A 34 26.63 -39.34 39.51
N SER A 35 25.72 -38.96 40.40
CA SER A 35 25.68 -37.61 40.97
C SER A 35 26.89 -37.39 41.88
N PRO A 36 27.44 -36.17 41.92
CA PRO A 36 27.37 -35.49 43.20
C PRO A 36 26.91 -34.03 43.10
N ALA A 37 26.36 -33.61 44.23
CA ALA A 37 25.68 -32.36 44.50
C ALA A 37 26.58 -31.11 44.51
N SER A 38 25.88 -29.97 44.56
CA SER A 38 26.29 -28.66 45.07
C SER A 38 26.91 -27.75 44.00
N THR A 39 26.55 -26.47 43.88
CA THR A 39 26.05 -25.51 44.85
C THR A 39 25.22 -24.42 44.15
N SER A 40 24.07 -24.12 44.75
CA SER A 40 23.30 -22.89 44.54
C SER A 40 24.17 -21.63 44.69
N SER A 41 23.97 -20.66 43.80
CA SER A 41 24.25 -19.25 44.07
C SER A 41 23.08 -18.44 43.57
N ALA A 42 22.16 -18.17 44.50
CA ALA A 42 21.14 -17.15 44.38
C ALA A 42 21.78 -15.79 44.72
N SER A 43 21.42 -14.76 43.97
CA SER A 43 21.58 -13.36 44.39
C SER A 43 20.34 -12.56 44.03
N PRO A 44 20.03 -11.52 44.82
CA PRO A 44 18.68 -11.33 45.34
C PRO A 44 17.87 -10.24 44.62
N ALA A 45 16.55 -10.40 44.70
CA ALA A 45 15.56 -9.38 44.38
C ALA A 45 15.66 -8.19 45.36
N PRO A 46 15.42 -6.94 44.91
CA PRO A 46 15.17 -5.83 45.82
C PRO A 46 13.73 -5.89 46.36
N ALA A 47 13.63 -5.61 47.66
CA ALA A 47 12.46 -5.73 48.49
C ALA A 47 11.31 -4.79 48.10
N ALA A 48 10.10 -5.33 48.18
CA ALA A 48 8.87 -4.58 48.35
C ALA A 48 8.89 -3.84 49.71
N SER A 49 8.56 -2.56 49.69
CA SER A 49 8.35 -1.76 50.89
C SER A 49 6.85 -1.57 51.11
N SER A 50 6.34 -2.11 52.22
CA SER A 50 4.93 -2.06 52.59
C SER A 50 4.50 -0.70 53.16
N ALA A 51 3.36 -0.24 52.64
CA ALA A 51 2.23 0.45 53.28
C ALA A 51 2.44 1.36 54.51
N THR A 52 1.94 2.60 54.38
CA THR A 52 1.14 3.28 55.43
C THR A 52 -0.14 3.84 54.80
N PRO A 53 -1.29 3.82 55.52
CA PRO A 53 -2.54 4.40 55.06
C PRO A 53 -2.64 5.87 55.50
N SER A 54 -3.08 6.76 54.60
CA SER A 54 -3.42 8.13 54.97
C SER A 54 -4.73 8.55 54.29
N THR A 55 -5.81 8.40 55.05
CA THR A 55 -6.94 9.33 55.22
C THR A 55 -7.30 10.29 54.07
N SER A 56 -8.51 10.08 53.54
CA SER A 56 -9.34 11.09 52.88
C SER A 56 -9.43 12.40 53.68
N PRO A 57 -9.72 13.52 52.99
CA PRO A 57 -11.03 14.11 53.24
C PRO A 57 -11.84 14.35 51.97
N SER A 58 -13.14 14.07 52.13
CA SER A 58 -14.25 14.47 51.28
C SER A 58 -14.44 15.99 51.37
N VAL A 59 -14.59 16.67 50.23
CA VAL A 59 -15.32 17.93 50.14
C VAL A 59 -16.25 17.88 48.94
N SER A 60 -17.53 17.77 49.26
CA SER A 60 -18.68 18.06 48.42
C SER A 60 -18.85 19.57 48.20
N ALA A 61 -19.69 19.87 47.20
CA ALA A 61 -20.51 21.07 46.97
C ALA A 61 -20.07 21.86 45.72
N SER A 62 -20.82 21.79 44.62
CA SER A 62 -22.10 22.49 44.33
C SER A 62 -21.85 23.86 43.72
N ASP A 63 -22.24 24.05 42.46
CA ASP A 63 -23.04 25.19 41.93
C ASP A 63 -23.16 24.96 40.40
N GLU A 64 -24.30 24.58 39.84
CA GLU A 64 -25.57 25.30 39.71
C GLU A 64 -25.54 26.41 38.63
N SER A 65 -26.47 26.26 37.68
CA SER A 65 -27.10 27.29 36.85
C SER A 65 -26.31 27.95 35.70
N ARG A 66 -26.76 27.74 34.44
CA ARG A 66 -27.56 28.71 33.63
C ARG A 66 -27.75 28.26 32.16
N PRO A 67 -28.70 28.83 31.39
CA PRO A 67 -30.04 28.29 31.24
C PRO A 67 -30.41 27.91 29.79
N SER A 68 -31.50 27.16 29.65
CA SER A 68 -32.27 27.05 28.42
C SER A 68 -33.04 28.34 28.19
N ASP A 69 -32.94 28.91 26.99
CA ASP A 69 -33.93 29.84 26.46
C ASP A 69 -34.30 29.42 25.04
N ALA A 70 -35.56 29.07 24.88
CA ALA A 70 -36.23 28.84 23.61
C ALA A 70 -37.02 30.12 23.30
N THR A 71 -37.02 30.60 22.06
CA THR A 71 -38.12 31.40 21.50
C THR A 71 -37.96 31.57 19.98
N SER A 72 -38.95 31.03 19.27
CA SER A 72 -39.73 31.61 18.15
C SER A 72 -39.01 32.50 17.12
N GLY A 73 -39.08 32.21 15.82
CA GLY A 73 -40.30 32.37 15.02
C GLY A 73 -39.97 32.99 13.64
N PRO A 74 -40.97 33.22 12.75
CA PRO A 74 -40.98 32.68 11.38
C PRO A 74 -40.84 33.74 10.25
N ALA A 75 -41.10 33.29 9.00
CA ALA A 75 -41.39 34.01 7.74
C ALA A 75 -40.22 34.02 6.73
N ALA A 76 -40.26 33.21 5.66
CA ALA A 76 -41.05 33.37 4.43
C ALA A 76 -40.61 34.57 3.57
N SER A 77 -40.02 34.30 2.39
CA SER A 77 -40.37 34.90 1.08
C SER A 77 -39.38 34.42 0.00
N ASP A 78 -39.82 33.50 -0.85
CA ASP A 78 -39.52 33.52 -2.30
C ASP A 78 -40.23 34.75 -2.92
N PRO A 79 -39.89 35.30 -4.12
CA PRO A 79 -39.56 34.52 -5.33
C PRO A 79 -38.55 35.13 -6.35
N ALA A 80 -38.10 34.24 -7.25
CA ALA A 80 -37.90 34.38 -8.71
C ALA A 80 -37.56 35.74 -9.35
N THR A 81 -36.53 35.78 -10.20
CA THR A 81 -36.68 36.37 -11.55
C THR A 81 -35.66 35.79 -12.55
N SER A 82 -36.15 34.98 -13.49
CA SER A 82 -35.57 34.75 -14.82
C SER A 82 -36.42 35.52 -15.83
N PRO A 83 -35.81 36.21 -16.80
CA PRO A 83 -36.46 36.41 -18.09
C PRO A 83 -35.60 35.92 -19.27
N ALA A 84 -36.31 35.33 -20.22
CA ALA A 84 -35.85 34.68 -21.44
C ALA A 84 -35.40 35.63 -22.57
N ALA A 85 -34.70 35.02 -23.56
CA ALA A 85 -34.25 35.52 -24.87
C ALA A 85 -35.36 36.13 -25.76
N PRO A 86 -35.03 36.88 -26.86
CA PRO A 86 -34.91 36.29 -28.23
C PRO A 86 -33.89 37.01 -29.18
N SER A 87 -33.14 36.32 -30.08
CA SER A 87 -33.40 36.02 -31.53
C SER A 87 -32.97 37.15 -32.52
N PRO A 88 -33.04 37.03 -33.87
CA PRO A 88 -32.16 36.32 -34.83
C PRO A 88 -31.66 37.24 -36.00
N ASP A 89 -31.30 36.63 -37.14
CA ASP A 89 -30.96 37.15 -38.49
C ASP A 89 -29.50 37.53 -38.76
N ALA A 90 -28.72 36.74 -39.52
CA ALA A 90 -28.78 36.41 -40.96
C ALA A 90 -28.09 37.47 -41.84
N ASP A 91 -26.92 37.10 -42.39
CA ASP A 91 -26.63 37.30 -43.81
C ASP A 91 -25.40 36.47 -44.24
N GLN A 92 -25.67 35.50 -45.12
CA GLN A 92 -24.76 34.89 -46.09
C GLN A 92 -24.76 35.79 -47.37
N PRO A 93 -24.03 35.50 -48.48
CA PRO A 93 -22.92 34.58 -48.74
C PRO A 93 -21.77 35.26 -49.54
N THR A 94 -20.66 34.55 -49.81
CA THR A 94 -20.02 34.45 -51.16
C THR A 94 -18.88 33.40 -51.14
N ALA A 95 -18.90 32.54 -52.14
CA ALA A 95 -18.02 31.40 -52.48
C ALA A 95 -16.57 31.84 -52.85
N ALA A 96 -15.53 31.02 -53.06
CA ALA A 96 -15.30 29.57 -53.25
C ALA A 96 -13.78 29.31 -53.17
N SER A 97 -13.34 28.12 -52.73
CA SER A 97 -12.47 27.19 -53.49
C SER A 97 -11.83 26.11 -52.58
N PRO A 98 -11.53 24.91 -53.14
CA PRO A 98 -11.30 23.69 -52.38
C PRO A 98 -9.81 23.51 -52.06
N THR A 99 -9.45 23.03 -50.87
CA THR A 99 -8.15 22.39 -50.60
C THR A 99 -8.16 21.68 -49.25
N ALA A 100 -7.64 20.45 -49.29
CA ALA A 100 -7.26 19.55 -48.20
C ALA A 100 -8.41 18.97 -47.34
N ALA A 101 -8.65 17.67 -47.56
CA ALA A 101 -9.18 16.80 -46.52
C ALA A 101 -8.26 16.90 -45.28
N PRO A 102 -8.79 17.02 -44.06
CA PRO A 102 -7.99 16.80 -42.87
C PRO A 102 -7.45 15.38 -42.93
N ASP A 103 -6.14 15.28 -42.81
CA ASP A 103 -5.43 14.04 -42.50
C ASP A 103 -6.12 13.34 -41.33
N ALA A 104 -6.02 12.01 -41.36
CA ALA A 104 -6.56 11.11 -40.37
C ALA A 104 -6.38 11.66 -38.95
N ALA A 105 -7.46 11.60 -38.17
CA ALA A 105 -7.39 11.77 -36.74
C ALA A 105 -6.23 10.91 -36.21
N ASP A 106 -5.30 11.56 -35.51
CA ASP A 106 -4.45 10.89 -34.53
C ASP A 106 -5.41 10.18 -33.57
N ASP A 107 -5.55 8.87 -33.73
CA ASP A 107 -6.06 8.02 -32.67
C ASP A 107 -5.20 8.34 -31.42
N PRO A 108 -5.80 8.63 -30.26
CA PRO A 108 -5.01 8.69 -29.04
C PRO A 108 -4.29 7.36 -28.93
N ILE A 109 -2.96 7.43 -28.92
CA ILE A 109 -2.08 6.32 -28.62
C ILE A 109 -2.50 5.86 -27.23
N THR A 110 -3.38 4.86 -27.18
CA THR A 110 -3.60 4.09 -25.96
C THR A 110 -2.23 3.52 -25.65
N PRO A 111 -1.62 3.83 -24.49
CA PRO A 111 -0.35 3.23 -24.14
C PRO A 111 -0.53 1.72 -24.26
N GLU A 112 0.16 1.13 -25.23
CA GLU A 112 0.25 -0.31 -25.35
C GLU A 112 0.92 -0.77 -24.06
N ALA A 113 0.15 -1.41 -23.18
CA ALA A 113 0.66 -1.98 -21.95
C ALA A 113 1.86 -2.87 -22.32
N GLY A 114 3.07 -2.39 -22.02
CA GLY A 114 4.29 -3.15 -22.24
C GLY A 114 4.16 -4.51 -21.55
N PRO A 115 4.83 -5.57 -22.04
CA PRO A 115 4.66 -6.90 -21.47
C PRO A 115 4.96 -6.84 -19.98
N ALA A 116 3.94 -7.11 -19.17
CA ALA A 116 4.02 -7.24 -17.73
C ALA A 116 4.95 -8.42 -17.40
N GLY A 117 6.25 -8.15 -17.37
CA GLY A 117 7.30 -9.09 -17.01
C GLY A 117 7.62 -8.99 -15.53
N ARG A 118 8.13 -10.09 -14.98
CA ARG A 118 8.80 -10.05 -13.68
C ARG A 118 10.25 -9.58 -13.88
N SER A 119 10.77 -8.79 -12.94
CA SER A 119 12.18 -8.41 -12.90
C SER A 119 13.07 -9.60 -12.53
N ASP A 120 14.40 -9.44 -12.62
CA ASP A 120 15.35 -10.47 -12.15
C ASP A 120 15.20 -10.80 -10.66
N ARG A 121 14.59 -9.89 -9.89
CA ARG A 121 14.23 -10.09 -8.47
C ARG A 121 12.92 -10.86 -8.29
N GLY A 122 12.23 -11.18 -9.38
CA GLY A 122 10.98 -11.92 -9.37
C GLY A 122 9.73 -11.08 -9.12
N TYR A 123 9.80 -9.75 -9.12
CA TYR A 123 8.65 -8.87 -8.87
C TYR A 123 8.03 -8.33 -10.15
N LEU A 124 6.74 -8.04 -10.13
CA LEU A 124 6.01 -7.51 -11.27
C LEU A 124 6.46 -6.07 -11.56
N VAL A 125 6.99 -5.84 -12.77
CA VAL A 125 7.39 -4.49 -13.20
C VAL A 125 6.15 -3.69 -13.59
N LYS A 126 6.03 -2.48 -13.07
CA LYS A 126 4.88 -1.60 -13.22
C LYS A 126 5.29 -0.21 -13.71
N GLU A 127 4.36 0.43 -14.40
CA GLU A 127 4.39 1.87 -14.67
C GLU A 127 3.56 2.62 -13.64
N ILE A 128 3.89 3.89 -13.40
CA ILE A 128 3.06 4.79 -12.59
C ILE A 128 1.69 4.95 -13.28
N GLY A 129 0.62 4.87 -12.51
CA GLY A 129 -0.77 4.85 -12.99
C GLY A 129 -1.27 3.47 -13.42
N GLN A 130 -0.42 2.44 -13.48
CA GLN A 130 -0.84 1.09 -13.84
C GLN A 130 -1.38 0.31 -12.62
N PRO A 131 -2.56 -0.32 -12.71
CA PRO A 131 -3.13 -1.05 -11.58
C PRO A 131 -2.40 -2.35 -11.27
N SER A 132 -2.22 -2.62 -9.98
CA SER A 132 -1.69 -3.84 -9.39
C SER A 132 -2.80 -4.62 -8.71
N TYR A 133 -2.73 -5.95 -8.76
CA TYR A 133 -3.80 -6.83 -8.28
C TYR A 133 -3.24 -7.89 -7.35
N ILE A 134 -3.92 -8.10 -6.23
CA ILE A 134 -3.80 -9.29 -5.39
C ILE A 134 -5.09 -10.07 -5.58
N ASN A 135 -4.99 -11.28 -6.11
CA ASN A 135 -6.16 -12.11 -6.42
C ASN A 135 -6.31 -13.24 -5.41
N ASP A 136 -7.55 -13.56 -5.06
CA ASP A 136 -7.89 -14.78 -4.33
C ASP A 136 -7.73 -16.04 -5.20
N SER A 137 -7.95 -17.22 -4.63
CA SER A 137 -7.83 -18.50 -5.33
C SER A 137 -8.79 -18.67 -6.52
N SER A 138 -9.85 -17.85 -6.59
CA SER A 138 -10.77 -17.82 -7.74
C SER A 138 -10.26 -16.95 -8.90
N GLY A 139 -9.21 -16.17 -8.66
CA GLY A 139 -8.70 -15.16 -9.59
C GLY A 139 -9.44 -13.83 -9.50
N THR A 140 -10.27 -13.63 -8.46
CA THR A 140 -10.96 -12.36 -8.22
C THR A 140 -10.05 -11.42 -7.43
N PRO A 141 -9.93 -10.13 -7.81
CA PRO A 141 -9.14 -9.17 -7.04
C PRO A 141 -9.68 -8.99 -5.62
N ALA A 142 -8.86 -9.36 -4.64
CA ALA A 142 -9.08 -9.05 -3.23
C ALA A 142 -8.52 -7.68 -2.87
N VAL A 143 -7.48 -7.24 -3.57
CA VAL A 143 -6.95 -5.87 -3.49
C VAL A 143 -6.59 -5.42 -4.90
N THR A 144 -7.01 -4.21 -5.25
CA THR A 144 -6.45 -3.46 -6.38
C THR A 144 -5.78 -2.23 -5.81
N PHE A 145 -4.56 -1.93 -6.23
CA PHE A 145 -3.91 -0.68 -5.86
C PHE A 145 -3.16 -0.07 -7.04
N VAL A 146 -3.05 1.25 -7.05
CA VAL A 146 -2.40 2.03 -8.10
C VAL A 146 -1.46 3.02 -7.44
N VAL A 147 -0.18 2.98 -7.81
CA VAL A 147 0.74 4.11 -7.52
C VAL A 147 0.46 5.17 -8.58
N THR A 148 -0.15 6.29 -8.18
CA THR A 148 -0.61 7.33 -9.12
C THR A 148 0.41 8.42 -9.35
N ASP A 149 1.28 8.70 -8.37
CA ASP A 149 2.37 9.66 -8.48
C ASP A 149 3.52 9.32 -7.51
N VAL A 150 4.72 9.82 -7.84
CA VAL A 150 5.90 9.74 -6.96
C VAL A 150 6.61 11.08 -6.96
N VAL A 151 6.61 11.73 -5.80
CA VAL A 151 7.17 13.08 -5.62
C VAL A 151 8.44 13.01 -4.79
N ALA A 152 9.56 13.36 -5.41
CA ALA A 152 10.84 13.52 -4.74
C ALA A 152 10.87 14.83 -3.93
N ASP A 153 11.43 14.77 -2.72
CA ASP A 153 11.59 15.87 -1.78
C ASP A 153 10.31 16.71 -1.62
N PRO A 154 9.19 16.07 -1.21
CA PRO A 154 7.91 16.76 -1.04
C PRO A 154 8.02 17.81 0.06
N VAL A 155 7.20 18.86 -0.05
CA VAL A 155 7.02 19.79 1.07
C VAL A 155 6.19 19.08 2.12
N CYS A 156 6.79 18.80 3.28
CA CYS A 156 6.08 18.24 4.43
C CYS A 156 5.06 19.26 4.97
N SER A 157 3.84 18.78 5.21
CA SER A 157 2.70 19.56 5.68
C SER A 157 2.53 19.52 7.20
N ALA A 158 3.00 18.44 7.85
CA ALA A 158 2.85 18.30 9.29
C ALA A 158 3.72 19.29 10.07
N PRO A 159 3.21 19.90 11.16
CA PRO A 159 3.95 20.89 11.95
C PRO A 159 5.11 20.30 12.75
N TYR A 160 5.19 18.97 12.84
CA TYR A 160 6.22 18.22 13.56
C TYR A 160 7.13 17.42 12.62
N ALA A 161 7.16 17.76 11.32
CA ALA A 161 8.03 17.12 10.35
C ALA A 161 9.50 17.19 10.76
N ALA A 162 10.18 16.05 10.69
CA ALA A 162 11.62 15.96 10.90
C ALA A 162 12.38 16.00 9.56
N ALA A 163 13.68 16.30 9.62
CA ALA A 163 14.54 16.22 8.44
C ALA A 163 14.79 14.76 8.04
N PRO A 164 14.91 14.43 6.74
CA PRO A 164 15.23 13.07 6.29
C PRO A 164 16.51 12.53 6.94
N GLU A 165 16.46 11.27 7.35
CA GLU A 165 17.54 10.52 7.98
C GLU A 165 18.44 9.84 6.94
N ASN A 166 17.90 9.48 5.77
CA ASN A 166 18.66 8.85 4.68
C ASN A 166 19.02 9.82 3.54
N GLY A 167 18.41 11.00 3.50
CA GLY A 167 18.81 12.11 2.63
C GLY A 167 17.67 12.72 1.85
N HIS A 168 16.70 11.91 1.43
CA HIS A 168 15.55 12.34 0.63
C HIS A 168 14.26 11.78 1.19
N LEU A 169 13.23 12.61 1.31
CA LEU A 169 11.87 12.11 1.48
C LEU A 169 11.25 11.92 0.09
N VAL A 170 10.53 10.82 -0.11
CA VAL A 170 9.82 10.52 -1.35
C VAL A 170 8.39 10.16 -1.00
N ARG A 171 7.44 10.95 -1.50
CA ARG A 171 6.01 10.69 -1.34
C ARG A 171 5.53 9.79 -2.47
N VAL A 172 4.81 8.74 -2.14
CA VAL A 172 4.18 7.82 -3.08
C VAL A 172 2.68 7.95 -2.90
N ASP A 173 2.00 8.46 -3.92
CA ASP A 173 0.56 8.66 -3.92
C ASP A 173 -0.09 7.37 -4.40
N VAL A 174 -1.07 6.86 -3.66
CA VAL A 174 -1.66 5.53 -3.86
C VAL A 174 -3.18 5.59 -3.77
N GLU A 175 -3.82 4.87 -4.69
CA GLU A 175 -5.23 4.50 -4.60
C GLU A 175 -5.33 3.01 -4.26
N VAL A 176 -6.18 2.65 -3.31
CA VAL A 176 -6.42 1.25 -2.91
C VAL A 176 -7.91 0.97 -2.89
N GLU A 177 -8.29 -0.18 -3.44
CA GLU A 177 -9.62 -0.76 -3.37
C GLU A 177 -9.53 -2.20 -2.88
N THR A 178 -10.32 -2.53 -1.86
CA THR A 178 -10.39 -3.88 -1.29
C THR A 178 -11.65 -4.61 -1.73
N GLY A 179 -11.53 -5.92 -1.86
CA GLY A 179 -12.60 -6.84 -2.21
C GLY A 179 -13.44 -7.24 -0.99
N SER A 180 -14.08 -8.41 -1.08
CA SER A 180 -14.96 -8.90 -0.02
C SER A 180 -14.20 -9.32 1.24
N ALA A 181 -14.89 -9.34 2.38
CA ALA A 181 -14.31 -9.85 3.64
C ALA A 181 -13.83 -11.31 3.52
N ALA A 182 -14.51 -12.12 2.71
CA ALA A 182 -14.11 -13.50 2.46
C ALA A 182 -12.77 -13.58 1.70
N SER A 183 -12.56 -12.71 0.71
CA SER A 183 -11.31 -12.66 -0.06
C SER A 183 -10.15 -12.14 0.78
N LEU A 184 -10.39 -11.16 1.67
CA LEU A 184 -9.37 -10.67 2.61
C LEU A 184 -9.00 -11.74 3.65
N GLU A 185 -9.99 -12.43 4.23
CA GLU A 185 -9.74 -13.51 5.20
C GLU A 185 -8.93 -14.65 4.57
N GLU A 186 -9.23 -15.01 3.32
CA GLU A 186 -8.51 -16.05 2.59
C GLU A 186 -7.02 -15.74 2.43
N LEU A 187 -6.68 -14.49 2.07
CA LEU A 187 -5.32 -14.10 1.71
C LEU A 187 -4.50 -13.58 2.88
N PHE A 188 -5.14 -12.87 3.82
CA PHE A 188 -4.47 -12.13 4.88
C PHE A 188 -4.78 -12.68 6.28
N TYR A 189 -5.62 -13.71 6.40
CA TYR A 189 -6.06 -14.27 7.68
C TYR A 189 -6.68 -13.22 8.62
N GLY A 190 -7.39 -12.24 8.02
CA GLY A 190 -8.06 -11.17 8.73
C GLY A 190 -9.10 -10.45 7.86
N ASP A 191 -9.82 -9.51 8.48
CA ASP A 191 -10.89 -8.74 7.85
C ASP A 191 -10.42 -7.41 7.24
N SER A 192 -9.11 -7.20 7.13
CA SER A 192 -8.56 -5.98 6.56
C SER A 192 -7.25 -6.18 5.81
N TYR A 193 -6.93 -5.18 4.99
CA TYR A 193 -5.68 -5.10 4.25
C TYR A 193 -4.77 -4.04 4.86
N TYR A 194 -3.53 -4.45 5.18
CA TYR A 194 -2.52 -3.57 5.73
C TYR A 194 -1.59 -3.03 4.62
N PHE A 195 -1.53 -1.71 4.47
CA PHE A 195 -0.64 -1.04 3.50
C PHE A 195 0.28 -0.06 4.24
N SER A 196 1.53 -0.49 4.50
CA SER A 196 2.47 0.27 5.33
C SER A 196 3.71 0.72 4.54
N ALA A 197 4.31 1.84 4.96
CA ALA A 197 5.63 2.27 4.50
C ALA A 197 6.75 1.24 4.79
N SER A 198 6.57 0.40 5.80
CA SER A 198 7.51 -0.67 6.19
C SER A 198 7.59 -1.82 5.18
N ASP A 199 6.58 -1.96 4.32
CA ASP A 199 6.50 -3.00 3.29
C ASP A 199 7.22 -2.59 2.00
N TRP A 200 7.72 -1.35 1.96
CA TRP A 200 8.51 -0.82 0.86
C TRP A 200 9.99 -1.11 1.02
N ARG A 201 10.66 -1.22 -0.12
CA ARG A 201 12.10 -1.35 -0.23
C ARG A 201 12.56 -0.46 -1.38
N PHE A 202 13.82 -0.08 -1.35
CA PHE A 202 14.44 0.70 -2.40
C PHE A 202 15.78 0.12 -2.79
N VAL A 203 16.05 0.11 -4.09
CA VAL A 203 17.36 -0.21 -4.68
C VAL A 203 17.73 0.95 -5.59
N ASP A 204 18.88 1.59 -5.32
CA ASP A 204 19.34 2.72 -6.12
C ASP A 204 19.82 2.30 -7.52
N THR A 205 20.25 3.28 -8.32
CA THR A 205 20.76 3.04 -9.68
C THR A 205 22.08 2.25 -9.73
N GLU A 206 22.80 2.15 -8.62
CA GLU A 206 24.02 1.35 -8.48
C GLU A 206 23.71 -0.09 -8.05
N GLY A 207 22.44 -0.41 -7.75
CA GLY A 207 22.01 -1.71 -7.28
C GLY A 207 22.16 -1.91 -5.78
N VAL A 208 22.42 -0.84 -5.01
CA VAL A 208 22.54 -0.91 -3.55
C VAL A 208 21.16 -0.75 -2.91
N ARG A 209 20.81 -1.69 -2.03
CA ARG A 209 19.54 -1.66 -1.31
C ARG A 209 19.63 -0.69 -0.12
N ALA A 210 18.63 0.15 0.06
CA ALA A 210 18.47 0.94 1.27
C ALA A 210 18.26 0.03 2.50
N ASN A 211 18.83 0.39 3.66
CA ASN A 211 18.70 -0.40 4.87
C ASN A 211 17.29 -0.33 5.47
N THR A 212 16.72 0.88 5.53
CA THR A 212 15.35 1.21 5.96
C THR A 212 14.80 2.27 5.01
N THR A 213 13.47 2.32 4.88
CA THR A 213 12.74 3.35 4.12
C THR A 213 11.66 4.03 4.98
N ASP A 214 11.42 3.52 6.18
CA ASP A 214 10.33 3.87 7.09
C ASP A 214 10.86 4.50 8.39
N THR A 215 11.41 5.71 8.26
CA THR A 215 12.06 6.43 9.36
C THR A 215 11.08 7.36 10.08
N VAL A 216 11.50 7.96 11.21
CA VAL A 216 10.64 8.93 11.92
C VAL A 216 10.34 10.13 11.03
N ALA A 217 11.31 10.55 10.21
CA ALA A 217 11.12 11.62 9.24
C ALA A 217 10.03 11.30 8.21
N SER A 218 9.96 10.05 7.72
CA SER A 218 8.96 9.64 6.74
C SER A 218 7.54 9.64 7.34
N TRP A 219 7.37 9.07 8.54
CA TRP A 219 6.09 9.05 9.26
C TRP A 219 5.59 10.44 9.70
N SER A 220 6.50 11.37 9.95
CA SER A 220 6.18 12.70 10.46
C SER A 220 5.97 13.77 9.38
N CYS A 221 6.15 13.44 8.09
CA CYS A 221 6.15 14.44 7.02
C CYS A 221 4.75 14.97 6.68
N LEU A 222 3.74 14.12 6.61
CA LEU A 222 2.39 14.49 6.18
C LEU A 222 1.41 14.59 7.35
N GLU A 223 0.41 15.46 7.24
CA GLU A 223 -0.72 15.45 8.16
C GLU A 223 -1.52 14.13 8.05
N PRO A 224 -2.15 13.65 9.12
CA PRO A 224 -2.88 12.37 9.10
C PRO A 224 -3.96 12.26 8.02
N SER A 225 -4.55 13.37 7.57
CA SER A 225 -5.57 13.39 6.52
C SER A 225 -5.04 13.17 5.10
N GLU A 226 -3.73 13.33 4.90
CA GLU A 226 -3.07 13.10 3.61
C GLU A 226 -2.43 11.72 3.53
N GLN A 227 -2.21 11.09 4.68
CA GLN A 227 -1.65 9.75 4.77
C GLN A 227 -2.69 8.71 4.34
N LEU A 228 -2.22 7.66 3.68
CA LEU A 228 -3.04 6.49 3.43
C LEU A 228 -3.35 5.81 4.79
N PRO A 229 -4.61 5.39 5.04
CA PRO A 229 -4.91 4.56 6.19
C PRO A 229 -4.08 3.28 6.16
N ILE A 230 -3.49 2.91 7.30
CA ILE A 230 -2.69 1.69 7.42
C ILE A 230 -3.58 0.44 7.30
N ASP A 231 -4.81 0.53 7.81
CA ASP A 231 -5.78 -0.55 7.91
C ASP A 231 -6.99 -0.21 7.03
N ILE A 232 -7.28 -1.04 6.02
CA ILE A 232 -8.32 -0.81 5.02
C ILE A 232 -9.29 -2.00 5.04
N GLY A 233 -10.54 -1.72 5.41
CA GLY A 233 -11.57 -2.74 5.61
C GLY A 233 -12.14 -3.30 4.30
N PRO A 234 -13.07 -4.26 4.35
CA PRO A 234 -13.63 -4.89 3.16
C PRO A 234 -14.52 -3.96 2.32
N GLY A 235 -14.35 -3.97 1.00
CA GLY A 235 -15.15 -3.18 0.06
C GLY A 235 -14.86 -1.68 0.12
N GLU A 236 -13.76 -1.28 0.74
CA GLU A 236 -13.37 0.11 0.88
C GLU A 236 -12.57 0.60 -0.33
N ARG A 237 -12.64 1.91 -0.57
CA ARG A 237 -11.78 2.60 -1.53
C ARG A 237 -11.18 3.81 -0.84
N VAL A 238 -9.86 3.87 -0.79
CA VAL A 238 -9.12 4.93 -0.13
C VAL A 238 -8.05 5.49 -1.06
N THR A 239 -7.72 6.76 -0.84
CA THR A 239 -6.66 7.47 -1.55
C THR A 239 -5.82 8.20 -0.53
N GLY A 240 -4.51 8.19 -0.69
CA GLY A 240 -3.61 8.87 0.22
C GLY A 240 -2.17 8.67 -0.19
N SER A 241 -1.26 9.00 0.71
CA SER A 241 0.17 8.88 0.46
C SER A 241 0.87 8.05 1.52
N VAL A 242 1.94 7.37 1.11
CA VAL A 242 2.99 6.92 2.02
C VAL A 242 4.25 7.76 1.73
N VAL A 243 5.03 8.06 2.76
CA VAL A 243 6.33 8.74 2.59
C VAL A 243 7.43 7.78 2.98
N LEU A 244 8.46 7.74 2.15
CA LEU A 244 9.66 6.93 2.30
C LEU A 244 10.88 7.84 2.48
N ASP A 245 11.84 7.43 3.28
CA ASP A 245 13.11 8.13 3.47
C ASP A 245 14.24 7.35 2.80
N LEU A 246 14.73 7.87 1.68
CA LEU A 246 15.57 7.18 0.72
C LEU A 246 16.96 7.83 0.60
N PRO A 247 18.00 7.03 0.29
CA PRO A 247 19.34 7.56 0.01
C PRO A 247 19.46 8.26 -1.34
N SER A 248 18.49 8.09 -2.24
CA SER A 248 18.45 8.69 -3.57
C SER A 248 17.01 8.85 -4.03
N THR A 249 16.77 9.81 -4.93
CA THR A 249 15.49 10.02 -5.60
C THR A 249 15.33 9.23 -6.89
N ALA A 250 16.38 8.51 -7.32
CA ALA A 250 16.38 7.71 -8.54
C ALA A 250 16.77 6.25 -8.26
N GLY A 251 15.98 5.31 -8.77
CA GLY A 251 16.18 3.88 -8.52
C GLY A 251 14.92 3.06 -8.78
N THR A 252 14.78 1.99 -8.02
CA THR A 252 13.61 1.09 -8.06
C THR A 252 12.94 1.06 -6.68
N LEU A 253 11.68 1.50 -6.64
CA LEU A 253 10.79 1.24 -5.51
C LEU A 253 10.20 -0.16 -5.63
N ILE A 254 10.14 -0.87 -4.52
CA ILE A 254 9.64 -2.24 -4.44
C ILE A 254 8.61 -2.29 -3.33
N TYR A 255 7.38 -2.68 -3.64
CA TYR A 255 6.37 -3.01 -2.62
C TYR A 255 6.22 -4.52 -2.55
N VAL A 256 6.31 -5.08 -1.35
CA VAL A 256 6.14 -6.52 -1.12
C VAL A 256 5.12 -6.71 -0.02
N GLN A 257 4.08 -7.47 -0.31
CA GLN A 257 3.08 -7.78 0.69
C GLN A 257 3.52 -9.08 1.41
N PRO A 258 3.85 -9.07 2.71
CA PRO A 258 4.53 -10.18 3.38
C PRO A 258 3.75 -11.51 3.50
N LEU A 259 2.42 -11.49 3.37
CA LEU A 259 1.56 -12.67 3.48
C LEU A 259 1.32 -13.38 2.15
N ILE A 260 1.64 -12.72 1.05
CA ILE A 260 1.59 -13.31 -0.29
C ILE A 260 3.00 -13.30 -0.88
N ASP A 261 3.43 -14.39 -1.51
CA ASP A 261 4.73 -14.43 -2.18
C ASP A 261 4.72 -13.65 -3.51
N ASP A 262 4.30 -12.38 -3.48
CA ASP A 262 4.26 -11.48 -4.63
C ASP A 262 4.74 -10.05 -4.27
N GLY A 263 5.09 -9.28 -5.30
CA GLY A 263 5.53 -7.90 -5.14
C GLY A 263 5.63 -7.17 -6.47
N TRP A 264 5.78 -5.87 -6.38
CA TRP A 264 5.72 -4.95 -7.52
C TRP A 264 6.88 -3.96 -7.47
N GLU A 265 7.35 -3.57 -8.64
CA GLU A 265 8.47 -2.64 -8.78
C GLU A 265 8.17 -1.52 -9.75
N TRP A 266 8.59 -0.31 -9.38
CA TRP A 266 8.52 0.89 -10.21
C TRP A 266 9.91 1.51 -10.30
N ARG A 267 10.31 1.89 -11.52
CA ARG A 267 11.47 2.77 -11.70
C ARG A 267 11.03 4.21 -11.45
N ILE A 268 11.84 4.93 -10.70
CA ILE A 268 11.64 6.35 -10.36
C ILE A 268 12.93 7.12 -10.65
N GLY A 269 12.79 8.42 -10.94
CA GLY A 269 13.91 9.33 -11.25
C GLY A 269 14.22 9.47 -12.73
#